data_AF-A0A7Y7B5W3-F1
#
_entry.id   AF-A0A7Y7B5W3-F1
#
_cell.length_a   1.000
_cell.length_b   1.000
_cell.length_c   1.000
_cell.angle_alpha   90.00
_cell.angle_beta   90.00
_cell.angle_gamma   90.00
#
_symmetry.space_group_name_H-M   'P 1'
#
loop_
_entity.id
_entity.type
_entity.pdbx_description
1 polymer ?
#
loop_
_entity_poly.entity_id
_entity_poly.type
_entity_poly.pdbx_seq_one_letter_code
_entity_poly.pdbx_strand_id
1 'polypeptide(L)'
;MRGRGGGRQQGLLTDGIDDKRSRSMGKKARAVRRGMLSLGAVPLAAAVLLGWQARPAAAFGTINSLGQHAEHERITRAALACPPGRASDGSCFEPRSLDQVAGHTGTFGAVGSPDSDEITVSAAHCDNADHLARPGYPTSREQASSQLISCVTHLQRRFGRGADTASGVLGGDGTVAPAEVDLGKDCVFTLGIPGRGKCNAIEGFGRALHGVQDFYSHSNWTDRADPDRPTGKDNPPGLQRAAPSPLLQLSEGKPPSPGAIPEDLTTGCFSLLGGCSSRVDHAALNKDTGLIDPATGTTSGPTTPRGKVAGNFDRAVQGAVADTRRQWADFRGLLAERYGKERGDRIGCALTHDNPVRDCR
;
A
#
# COMPACT_ATOMS: atom_id res chain seq x y z
N MET A 1 -35.18 -12.66 55.82
CA MET A 1 -34.49 -13.98 55.89
C MET A 1 -33.08 -13.78 55.34
N ARG A 2 -32.05 -13.69 56.21
CA ARG A 2 -30.94 -14.68 56.39
C ARG A 2 -30.31 -15.10 55.04
N GLY A 3 -29.00 -14.98 54.76
CA GLY A 3 -27.79 -14.59 55.50
C GLY A 3 -26.68 -14.21 54.48
N ARG A 4 -25.67 -13.39 54.85
CA ARG A 4 -24.29 -13.78 55.28
C ARG A 4 -23.64 -14.84 54.36
N GLY A 5 -22.42 -14.71 53.83
CA GLY A 5 -21.34 -13.73 54.03
C GLY A 5 -19.99 -14.35 53.58
N GLY A 6 -18.92 -13.52 53.54
CA GLY A 6 -17.50 -13.91 53.53
C GLY A 6 -16.94 -14.43 52.20
N GLY A 7 -15.70 -14.19 51.77
CA GLY A 7 -14.55 -13.55 52.41
C GLY A 7 -13.24 -14.21 51.93
N ARG A 8 -12.38 -13.44 51.26
CA ARG A 8 -10.89 -13.37 51.29
C ARG A 8 -9.95 -14.59 51.08
N GLN A 9 -8.79 -14.21 50.49
CA GLN A 9 -7.40 -14.74 50.63
C GLN A 9 -6.97 -15.93 49.74
N GLN A 10 -5.96 -15.79 48.85
CA GLN A 10 -4.48 -15.74 48.97
C GLN A 10 -3.78 -17.13 48.93
N GLY A 11 -2.65 -17.19 48.22
CA GLY A 11 -1.68 -18.31 48.09
C GLY A 11 -1.32 -18.54 46.60
N LEU A 12 -0.13 -18.27 46.04
CA LEU A 12 1.29 -18.40 46.42
C LEU A 12 1.73 -19.86 46.65
N LEU A 13 2.65 -20.35 45.79
CA LEU A 13 3.64 -21.47 45.89
C LEU A 13 3.95 -21.94 44.45
N THR A 14 5.10 -21.65 43.83
CA THR A 14 6.50 -22.15 43.98
C THR A 14 6.82 -23.46 43.23
N ASP A 15 8.10 -23.52 42.83
CA ASP A 15 8.92 -24.69 42.47
C ASP A 15 8.71 -25.29 41.07
N GLY A 16 9.73 -25.60 40.27
CA GLY A 16 11.18 -25.69 40.48
C GLY A 16 11.76 -26.80 39.57
N ILE A 17 13.09 -26.82 39.41
CA ILE A 17 13.95 -28.00 39.16
C ILE A 17 14.08 -28.45 37.68
N ASP A 18 15.21 -28.12 37.02
CA ASP A 18 16.41 -28.97 36.75
C ASP A 18 16.22 -29.86 35.49
N ASP A 19 17.20 -30.32 34.71
CA ASP A 19 18.64 -30.43 34.83
C ASP A 19 19.27 -30.80 33.46
N LYS A 20 20.55 -30.46 33.32
CA LYS A 20 21.66 -31.23 32.71
C LYS A 20 21.75 -31.66 31.23
N ARG A 21 22.99 -31.38 30.78
CA ARG A 21 23.98 -32.19 30.00
C ARG A 21 23.96 -32.04 28.48
N SER A 22 24.97 -31.45 27.83
CA SER A 22 26.45 -31.66 27.81
C SER A 22 26.92 -32.70 26.79
N ARG A 23 28.00 -32.30 26.09
CA ARG A 23 28.98 -33.04 25.25
C ARG A 23 28.71 -32.98 23.75
N SER A 24 29.56 -32.42 22.87
CA SER A 24 31.04 -32.35 22.73
C SER A 24 31.55 -33.28 21.62
N MET A 25 32.30 -32.66 20.71
CA MET A 25 33.43 -33.16 19.91
C MET A 25 33.19 -33.95 18.62
N GLY A 26 33.93 -33.51 17.58
CA GLY A 26 34.31 -34.38 16.47
C GLY A 26 34.84 -33.70 15.22
N LYS A 27 35.97 -32.98 15.29
CA LYS A 27 36.78 -32.65 14.09
C LYS A 27 37.46 -33.91 13.56
N LYS A 28 37.37 -34.20 12.25
CA LYS A 28 38.43 -34.91 11.50
C LYS A 28 38.52 -34.39 10.07
N ALA A 29 39.67 -33.79 9.75
CA ALA A 29 40.15 -33.56 8.40
C ALA A 29 40.90 -34.80 7.91
N ARG A 30 40.80 -35.11 6.61
CA ARG A 30 41.82 -35.87 5.86
C ARG A 30 41.80 -35.43 4.39
N ALA A 31 42.92 -34.86 3.97
CA ALA A 31 43.31 -34.76 2.56
C ALA A 31 43.91 -36.10 2.09
N VAL A 32 43.92 -36.35 0.78
CA VAL A 32 45.06 -36.95 0.03
C VAL A 32 44.75 -37.12 -1.48
N ARG A 33 45.71 -36.60 -2.28
CA ARG A 33 46.26 -36.99 -3.61
C ARG A 33 45.49 -36.82 -4.94
N ARG A 34 46.06 -35.87 -5.70
CA ARG A 34 46.42 -35.80 -7.14
C ARG A 34 46.23 -37.06 -8.01
N GLY A 35 45.62 -36.84 -9.17
CA GLY A 35 45.87 -37.56 -10.42
C GLY A 35 45.64 -36.62 -11.62
N MET A 36 46.70 -36.35 -12.38
CA MET A 36 46.66 -35.64 -13.68
C MET A 36 46.21 -36.61 -14.77
N LEU A 37 45.30 -36.17 -15.65
CA LEU A 37 45.17 -36.66 -17.03
C LEU A 37 44.52 -35.56 -17.88
N SER A 38 45.29 -35.08 -18.84
CA SER A 38 44.96 -34.11 -19.87
C SER A 38 44.23 -34.78 -21.04
N LEU A 39 43.21 -34.13 -21.62
CA LEU A 39 42.87 -34.09 -23.05
C LEU A 39 41.46 -33.50 -23.25
N GLY A 40 41.32 -32.57 -24.21
CA GLY A 40 40.04 -32.21 -24.81
C GLY A 40 39.44 -30.87 -24.39
N ALA A 41 39.98 -29.76 -24.90
CA ALA A 41 39.24 -28.51 -24.96
C ALA A 41 38.13 -28.64 -26.02
N VAL A 42 36.92 -28.99 -25.58
CA VAL A 42 35.70 -28.72 -26.35
C VAL A 42 35.17 -27.39 -25.82
N PRO A 43 35.08 -26.32 -26.64
CA PRO A 43 34.34 -25.14 -26.22
C PRO A 43 32.86 -25.54 -26.23
N LEU A 44 32.36 -26.03 -25.11
CA LEU A 44 30.93 -25.93 -24.82
C LEU A 44 30.67 -24.44 -24.69
N ALA A 45 30.23 -23.84 -25.79
CA ALA A 45 29.47 -22.61 -25.77
C ALA A 45 28.23 -22.90 -24.92
N ALA A 46 28.35 -22.70 -23.62
CA ALA A 46 27.20 -22.51 -22.75
C ALA A 46 26.54 -21.25 -23.27
N ALA A 47 25.55 -21.43 -24.15
CA ALA A 47 24.55 -20.43 -24.41
C ALA A 47 23.89 -20.17 -23.05
N VAL A 48 24.43 -19.20 -22.32
CA VAL A 48 23.75 -18.62 -21.17
C VAL A 48 22.54 -17.94 -21.78
N LEU A 49 21.47 -18.70 -21.90
CA LEU A 49 20.12 -18.17 -21.97
C LEU A 49 19.91 -17.46 -20.63
N LEU A 50 20.43 -16.23 -20.56
CA LEU A 50 19.89 -15.21 -19.67
C LEU A 50 18.46 -15.02 -20.16
N GLY A 51 17.57 -15.91 -19.70
CA GLY A 51 16.15 -15.63 -19.73
C GLY A 51 16.01 -14.26 -19.09
N TRP A 52 15.45 -13.31 -19.83
CA TRP A 52 14.84 -12.14 -19.24
C TRP A 52 13.76 -12.66 -18.30
N GLN A 53 14.15 -12.99 -17.07
CA GLN A 53 13.21 -13.01 -15.99
C GLN A 53 12.84 -11.55 -15.82
N ALA A 54 11.61 -11.22 -16.22
CA ALA A 54 11.00 -9.97 -15.84
C ALA A 54 11.23 -9.83 -14.33
N ARG A 55 11.99 -8.80 -13.93
CA ARG A 55 12.14 -8.48 -12.51
C ARG A 55 10.72 -8.31 -11.96
N PRO A 56 10.44 -8.77 -10.72
CA PRO A 56 9.13 -8.50 -10.12
C PRO A 56 8.87 -7.02 -10.28
N ALA A 57 7.82 -6.72 -11.03
CA ALA A 57 7.30 -5.39 -11.14
C ALA A 57 6.89 -4.98 -9.73
N ALA A 58 7.59 -4.00 -9.18
CA ALA A 58 7.13 -3.33 -7.98
C ALA A 58 5.95 -2.44 -8.36
N ALA A 59 5.08 -2.19 -7.38
CA ALA A 59 3.98 -1.24 -7.45
C ALA A 59 4.41 0.19 -7.83
N PHE A 60 3.47 1.17 -7.84
CA PHE A 60 3.90 2.57 -7.94
C PHE A 60 5.05 2.77 -6.96
N GLY A 61 6.18 3.26 -7.44
CA GLY A 61 7.39 3.12 -6.65
C GLY A 61 7.33 3.90 -5.33
N THR A 62 7.89 3.32 -4.27
CA THR A 62 8.08 4.02 -3.00
C THR A 62 9.49 4.64 -2.89
N ILE A 63 10.48 4.16 -3.65
CA ILE A 63 11.87 4.60 -3.55
C ILE A 63 12.36 5.30 -4.81
N ASN A 64 13.39 6.14 -4.71
CA ASN A 64 14.04 6.81 -5.84
C ASN A 64 15.18 5.97 -6.46
N SER A 65 15.00 4.64 -6.53
CA SER A 65 16.03 3.72 -7.03
C SER A 65 15.43 2.52 -7.75
N LEU A 66 16.27 1.71 -8.41
CA LEU A 66 15.85 0.53 -9.18
C LEU A 66 14.86 0.82 -10.32
N GLY A 67 14.84 2.06 -10.83
CA GLY A 67 13.95 2.51 -11.91
C GLY A 67 12.61 3.09 -11.43
N GLN A 68 12.40 3.15 -10.11
CA GLN A 68 11.30 3.87 -9.48
C GLN A 68 11.68 5.33 -9.19
N HIS A 69 10.66 6.18 -9.06
CA HIS A 69 10.81 7.60 -8.81
C HIS A 69 9.97 8.10 -7.62
N ALA A 70 9.69 7.22 -6.65
CA ALA A 70 8.80 7.50 -5.51
C ALA A 70 7.42 8.00 -5.97
N GLU A 71 6.80 7.29 -6.91
CA GLU A 71 5.50 7.59 -7.47
C GLU A 71 4.40 7.71 -6.41
N HIS A 72 4.38 6.85 -5.37
CA HIS A 72 3.43 6.99 -4.26
C HIS A 72 3.57 8.33 -3.52
N GLU A 73 4.81 8.73 -3.22
CA GLU A 73 5.11 10.03 -2.61
C GLU A 73 4.59 11.16 -3.51
N ARG A 74 4.94 11.13 -4.79
CA ARG A 74 4.62 12.20 -5.75
C ARG A 74 3.13 12.32 -6.01
N ILE A 75 2.40 11.21 -6.15
CA ILE A 75 0.93 11.21 -6.28
C ILE A 75 0.30 11.80 -5.03
N THR A 76 0.76 11.39 -3.85
CA THR A 76 0.22 11.87 -2.57
C THR A 76 0.47 13.36 -2.38
N ARG A 77 1.67 13.86 -2.73
CA ARG A 77 1.98 15.29 -2.71
C ARG A 77 1.11 16.07 -3.70
N ALA A 78 0.98 15.59 -4.94
CA ALA A 78 0.16 16.25 -5.95
C ALA A 78 -1.33 16.30 -5.55
N ALA A 79 -1.79 15.28 -4.81
CA ALA A 79 -3.15 15.21 -4.32
C ALA A 79 -3.40 16.13 -3.12
N LEU A 80 -2.50 16.11 -2.12
CA LEU A 80 -2.79 16.58 -0.76
C LEU A 80 -1.98 17.79 -0.31
N ALA A 81 -0.96 18.24 -1.04
CA ALA A 81 -0.14 19.38 -0.61
C ALA A 81 -0.94 20.69 -0.56
N CYS A 82 -0.72 21.50 0.48
CA CYS A 82 -1.21 22.87 0.47
C CYS A 82 -0.50 23.71 -0.60
N PRO A 83 -1.20 24.65 -1.26
CA PRO A 83 -0.57 25.60 -2.16
C PRO A 83 0.56 26.37 -1.46
N PRO A 84 1.64 26.75 -2.16
CA PRO A 84 2.74 27.49 -1.56
C PRO A 84 2.28 28.74 -0.82
N GLY A 85 2.72 28.90 0.43
CA GLY A 85 2.40 30.06 1.28
C GLY A 85 0.97 30.07 1.83
N ARG A 86 0.17 29.02 1.61
CA ARG A 86 -1.18 28.90 2.16
C ARG A 86 -1.21 27.88 3.29
N ALA A 87 -1.63 28.33 4.48
CA ALA A 87 -1.91 27.44 5.60
C ALA A 87 -3.08 26.51 5.27
N SER A 88 -3.13 25.35 5.92
CA SER A 88 -4.22 24.41 5.71
C SER A 88 -5.55 24.95 6.23
N ASP A 89 -6.63 24.69 5.51
CA ASP A 89 -8.02 24.83 5.99
C ASP A 89 -8.63 23.45 6.33
N GLY A 90 -7.76 22.45 6.52
CA GLY A 90 -8.11 21.04 6.65
C GLY A 90 -8.29 20.31 5.32
N SER A 91 -8.29 20.97 4.16
CA SER A 91 -8.43 20.29 2.85
C SER A 91 -7.11 19.78 2.26
N CYS A 92 -5.98 20.29 2.76
CA CYS A 92 -4.63 19.96 2.32
C CYS A 92 -3.71 19.78 3.52
N PHE A 93 -2.54 19.17 3.34
CA PHE A 93 -1.54 18.96 4.37
C PHE A 93 -0.40 19.97 4.22
N GLU A 94 -0.01 20.58 5.33
CA GLU A 94 1.20 21.38 5.44
C GLU A 94 2.46 20.50 5.32
N PRO A 95 3.62 21.07 4.97
CA PRO A 95 4.78 20.29 4.55
C PRO A 95 5.21 19.17 5.51
N ARG A 96 5.33 19.43 6.82
CA ARG A 96 5.78 18.37 7.76
C ARG A 96 4.74 17.29 7.97
N SER A 97 3.47 17.66 7.96
CA SER A 97 2.35 16.72 8.05
C SER A 97 2.22 15.87 6.79
N LEU A 98 2.40 16.49 5.62
CA LEU A 98 2.41 15.82 4.33
C LEU A 98 3.58 14.84 4.23
N ASP A 99 4.76 15.18 4.72
CA ASP A 99 5.93 14.29 4.75
C ASP A 99 5.64 12.98 5.51
N GLN A 100 4.75 13.00 6.51
CA GLN A 100 4.36 11.78 7.22
C GLN A 100 3.42 10.90 6.37
N VAL A 101 2.51 11.51 5.60
CA VAL A 101 1.60 10.75 4.72
C VAL A 101 2.36 10.22 3.51
N ALA A 102 3.01 11.11 2.78
CA ALA A 102 3.63 10.86 1.47
C ALA A 102 5.01 10.21 1.58
N GLY A 103 5.73 10.43 2.68
CA GLY A 103 7.16 10.14 2.76
C GLY A 103 7.98 11.32 2.26
N HIS A 104 9.29 11.24 2.48
CA HIS A 104 10.30 12.19 2.02
C HIS A 104 11.63 11.46 1.85
N THR A 105 12.71 12.18 1.55
CA THR A 105 14.02 11.55 1.28
C THR A 105 14.45 10.64 2.43
N GLY A 106 14.55 9.34 2.14
CA GLY A 106 14.97 8.32 3.11
C GLY A 106 13.84 7.70 3.93
N THR A 107 12.58 8.06 3.69
CA THR A 107 11.41 7.49 4.37
C THR A 107 10.35 7.04 3.36
N PHE A 108 9.52 6.09 3.76
CA PHE A 108 8.43 5.56 2.93
C PHE A 108 7.13 6.37 3.11
N GLY A 109 7.03 7.17 4.18
CA GLY A 109 5.75 7.69 4.65
C GLY A 109 4.78 6.59 5.04
N ALA A 110 3.55 6.98 5.39
CA ALA A 110 2.48 6.03 5.62
C ALA A 110 2.04 5.36 4.31
N VAL A 111 1.99 6.12 3.21
CA VAL A 111 1.56 5.61 1.89
C VAL A 111 2.49 4.56 1.31
N GLY A 112 3.80 4.68 1.52
CA GLY A 112 4.75 3.68 1.03
C GLY A 112 4.92 2.48 1.95
N SER A 113 4.50 2.57 3.23
CA SER A 113 4.80 1.53 4.23
C SER A 113 4.39 0.10 3.86
N PRO A 114 3.26 -0.16 3.14
CA PRO A 114 2.91 -1.51 2.71
C PRO A 114 3.95 -2.19 1.80
N ASP A 115 4.72 -1.44 1.01
CA ASP A 115 5.83 -2.00 0.21
C ASP A 115 6.97 -2.57 1.05
N SER A 116 7.01 -2.23 2.34
CA SER A 116 8.02 -2.75 3.27
C SER A 116 7.53 -3.95 4.07
N ASP A 117 6.34 -3.87 4.66
CA ASP A 117 5.88 -4.87 5.64
C ASP A 117 4.60 -5.62 5.23
N GLU A 118 4.02 -5.28 4.07
CA GLU A 118 2.87 -5.96 3.48
C GLU A 118 3.11 -6.40 2.02
N ILE A 119 4.37 -6.45 1.57
CA ILE A 119 4.77 -6.79 0.18
C ILE A 119 4.19 -8.10 -0.37
N THR A 120 3.85 -9.07 0.48
CA THR A 120 3.23 -10.34 0.08
C THR A 120 1.72 -10.39 0.32
N VAL A 121 1.12 -9.30 0.80
CA VAL A 121 -0.31 -9.19 1.11
C VAL A 121 -1.00 -8.61 -0.12
N SER A 122 -1.46 -9.48 -1.03
CA SER A 122 -2.10 -9.03 -2.29
C SER A 122 -3.24 -8.04 -2.09
N ALA A 123 -3.97 -8.14 -0.98
CA ALA A 123 -5.05 -7.22 -0.65
C ALA A 123 -4.58 -5.79 -0.30
N ALA A 124 -3.31 -5.59 0.07
CA ALA A 124 -2.74 -4.26 0.28
C ALA A 124 -2.42 -3.56 -1.04
N HIS A 125 -2.09 -4.33 -2.09
CA HIS A 125 -1.70 -3.87 -3.43
C HIS A 125 -2.82 -4.03 -4.48
N CYS A 126 -4.01 -4.50 -4.09
CA CYS A 126 -5.12 -4.79 -5.01
C CYS A 126 -4.77 -5.80 -6.14
N ASP A 127 -3.82 -6.70 -5.86
CA ASP A 127 -3.38 -7.74 -6.79
C ASP A 127 -4.33 -8.95 -6.84
N ASN A 128 -4.10 -9.80 -7.84
CA ASN A 128 -4.69 -11.13 -7.99
C ASN A 128 -6.19 -11.16 -8.23
N ALA A 129 -6.81 -10.04 -8.59
CA ALA A 129 -8.16 -9.98 -9.15
C ALA A 129 -8.15 -10.06 -10.69
N ASP A 130 -7.25 -10.88 -11.25
CA ASP A 130 -7.13 -11.06 -12.69
C ASP A 130 -8.25 -11.91 -13.25
N HIS A 131 -8.81 -11.48 -14.38
CA HIS A 131 -9.80 -12.24 -15.12
C HIS A 131 -9.75 -11.87 -16.60
N LEU A 132 -9.94 -12.85 -17.46
CA LEU A 132 -10.26 -12.63 -18.87
C LEU A 132 -11.44 -13.49 -19.25
N ALA A 133 -12.46 -12.87 -19.83
CA ALA A 133 -13.66 -13.54 -20.35
C ALA A 133 -13.33 -14.37 -21.60
N ARG A 134 -12.63 -15.49 -21.41
CA ARG A 134 -12.27 -16.44 -22.46
C ARG A 134 -12.31 -17.88 -21.93
N PRO A 135 -12.68 -18.86 -22.78
CA PRO A 135 -12.66 -20.27 -22.39
C PRO A 135 -11.28 -20.71 -21.87
N GLY A 136 -11.28 -21.43 -20.74
CA GLY A 136 -10.07 -22.01 -20.14
C GLY A 136 -9.15 -21.02 -19.41
N TYR A 137 -9.57 -19.77 -19.20
CA TYR A 137 -8.81 -18.85 -18.36
C TYR A 137 -8.76 -19.36 -16.90
N PRO A 138 -7.59 -19.32 -16.21
CA PRO A 138 -7.44 -20.00 -14.91
C PRO A 138 -8.29 -19.44 -13.77
N THR A 139 -8.58 -18.14 -13.79
CA THR A 139 -9.31 -17.44 -12.71
C THR A 139 -10.74 -17.14 -13.16
N SER A 140 -11.73 -17.69 -12.44
CA SER A 140 -13.14 -17.40 -12.74
C SER A 140 -13.49 -15.95 -12.42
N ARG A 141 -14.60 -15.45 -12.98
CA ARG A 141 -15.06 -14.09 -12.69
C ARG A 141 -15.36 -13.91 -11.21
N GLU A 142 -15.98 -14.91 -10.58
CA GLU A 142 -16.33 -14.93 -9.16
C GLU A 142 -15.08 -14.89 -8.27
N GLN A 143 -14.04 -15.66 -8.62
CA GLN A 143 -12.77 -15.67 -7.88
C GLN A 143 -12.13 -14.29 -7.94
N ALA A 144 -12.01 -13.71 -9.13
CA ALA A 144 -11.41 -12.40 -9.29
C ALA A 144 -12.23 -11.29 -8.58
N SER A 145 -13.57 -11.35 -8.62
CA SER A 145 -14.43 -10.46 -7.84
C SER A 145 -14.22 -10.61 -6.33
N SER A 146 -14.08 -11.83 -5.82
CA SER A 146 -13.76 -12.09 -4.41
C SER A 146 -12.40 -11.50 -3.99
N GLN A 147 -11.40 -11.55 -4.87
CA GLN A 147 -10.09 -10.96 -4.61
C GLN A 147 -10.14 -9.44 -4.59
N LEU A 148 -10.87 -8.81 -5.52
CA LEU A 148 -11.07 -7.37 -5.49
C LEU A 148 -11.82 -6.92 -4.23
N ILE A 149 -12.87 -7.63 -3.84
CA ILE A 149 -13.61 -7.39 -2.59
C ILE A 149 -12.70 -7.50 -1.37
N SER A 150 -11.78 -8.48 -1.38
CA SER A 150 -10.78 -8.64 -0.31
C SER A 150 -9.81 -7.46 -0.25
N CYS A 151 -9.37 -6.93 -1.39
CA CYS A 151 -8.60 -5.68 -1.42
C CYS A 151 -9.41 -4.53 -0.80
N VAL A 152 -10.61 -4.25 -1.30
CA VAL A 152 -11.41 -3.11 -0.82
C VAL A 152 -11.71 -3.23 0.68
N THR A 153 -12.00 -4.44 1.15
CA THR A 153 -12.23 -4.71 2.58
C THR A 153 -10.96 -4.46 3.41
N HIS A 154 -9.79 -4.84 2.90
CA HIS A 154 -8.51 -4.53 3.54
C HIS A 154 -8.31 -3.02 3.67
N LEU A 155 -8.51 -2.28 2.56
CA LEU A 155 -8.33 -0.82 2.54
C LEU A 155 -9.34 -0.12 3.45
N GLN A 156 -10.60 -0.55 3.47
CA GLN A 156 -11.64 -0.07 4.38
C GLN A 156 -11.25 -0.26 5.84
N ARG A 157 -10.68 -1.42 6.20
CA ARG A 157 -10.18 -1.67 7.56
C ARG A 157 -9.03 -0.74 7.93
N ARG A 158 -8.07 -0.51 7.02
CA ARG A 158 -6.95 0.43 7.25
C ARG A 158 -7.46 1.86 7.44
N PHE A 159 -8.36 2.30 6.55
CA PHE A 159 -9.02 3.60 6.60
C PHE A 159 -9.81 3.78 7.90
N GLY A 160 -10.64 2.80 8.27
CA GLY A 160 -11.40 2.80 9.51
C GLY A 160 -10.53 2.85 10.76
N ARG A 161 -9.41 2.11 10.79
CA ARG A 161 -8.43 2.13 11.88
C ARG A 161 -7.75 3.50 12.01
N GLY A 162 -7.43 4.13 10.88
CA GLY A 162 -6.92 5.51 10.87
C GLY A 162 -7.92 6.45 11.56
N ALA A 163 -9.21 6.35 11.19
CA ALA A 163 -10.25 7.15 11.81
C ALA A 163 -10.44 6.83 13.30
N ASP A 164 -10.41 5.55 13.71
CA ASP A 164 -10.57 5.14 15.12
C ASP A 164 -9.47 5.69 16.03
N THR A 165 -8.23 5.66 15.54
CA THR A 165 -7.06 6.12 16.29
C THR A 165 -6.91 7.63 16.27
N ALA A 166 -7.61 8.33 15.38
CA ALA A 166 -7.56 9.79 15.25
C ALA A 166 -8.08 10.53 16.48
N SER A 167 -8.93 9.89 17.30
CA SER A 167 -9.31 10.45 18.61
C SER A 167 -8.11 10.73 19.52
N GLY A 168 -7.00 10.00 19.34
CA GLY A 168 -5.77 10.18 20.12
C GLY A 168 -5.05 11.51 19.89
N VAL A 169 -5.42 12.30 18.87
CA VAL A 169 -4.86 13.66 18.70
C VAL A 169 -5.42 14.66 19.71
N LEU A 170 -6.51 14.31 20.40
CA LEU A 170 -7.18 15.17 21.37
C LEU A 170 -6.97 14.67 22.81
N GLY A 171 -6.92 15.60 23.75
CA GLY A 171 -6.96 15.34 25.18
C GLY A 171 -8.38 15.03 25.69
N GLY A 172 -8.48 14.72 26.99
CA GLY A 172 -9.76 14.43 27.64
C GLY A 172 -10.76 15.62 27.64
N ASP A 173 -10.25 16.84 27.53
CA ASP A 173 -11.05 18.07 27.40
C ASP A 173 -11.43 18.38 25.94
N GLY A 174 -11.00 17.55 24.98
CA GLY A 174 -11.26 17.74 23.56
C GLY A 174 -10.34 18.75 22.86
N THR A 175 -9.35 19.32 23.55
CA THR A 175 -8.32 20.16 22.94
C THR A 175 -7.22 19.30 22.30
N VAL A 176 -6.40 19.88 21.42
CA VAL A 176 -5.27 19.16 20.80
C VAL A 176 -4.24 18.78 21.86
N ALA A 177 -3.92 17.48 21.97
CA ALA A 177 -2.92 16.96 22.91
C ALA A 177 -1.49 17.15 22.36
N PRO A 178 -0.65 18.01 22.94
CA PRO A 178 0.64 18.38 22.34
C PRO A 178 1.59 17.20 22.08
N ALA A 179 1.67 16.26 23.04
CA ALA A 179 2.54 15.09 22.91
C ALA A 179 2.10 14.10 21.80
N GLU A 180 0.82 14.14 21.41
CA GLU A 180 0.22 13.21 20.45
C GLU A 180 0.27 13.73 19.00
N VAL A 181 0.65 14.99 18.83
CA VAL A 181 0.69 15.66 17.52
C VAL A 181 2.08 16.20 17.16
N ASP A 182 3.03 16.12 18.08
CA ASP A 182 4.41 16.56 17.86
C ASP A 182 5.07 15.78 16.72
N LEU A 183 5.65 16.53 15.76
CA LEU A 183 6.43 16.00 14.64
C LEU A 183 7.91 16.43 14.74
N GLY A 184 8.39 16.79 15.93
CA GLY A 184 9.82 17.00 16.18
C GLY A 184 10.68 15.76 15.86
N LYS A 185 10.05 14.59 15.80
CA LYS A 185 10.58 13.37 15.18
C LYS A 185 9.55 12.81 14.20
N ASP A 186 10.02 12.25 13.09
CA ASP A 186 9.14 11.57 12.14
C ASP A 186 8.38 10.42 12.80
N CYS A 187 7.22 10.12 12.24
CA CYS A 187 6.46 8.92 12.54
C CYS A 187 7.19 7.68 12.00
N VAL A 188 7.00 6.54 12.66
CA VAL A 188 7.49 5.23 12.18
C VAL A 188 6.27 4.42 11.80
N PHE A 189 6.14 4.09 10.52
CA PHE A 189 4.99 3.36 9.99
C PHE A 189 5.27 1.88 9.74
N THR A 190 6.54 1.48 9.79
CA THR A 190 6.96 0.09 9.66
C THR A 190 7.10 -0.57 11.03
N LEU A 191 7.20 -1.90 11.08
CA LEU A 191 7.43 -2.71 12.31
C LEU A 191 6.20 -2.86 13.22
N GLY A 192 5.06 -2.26 12.88
CA GLY A 192 3.80 -2.41 13.62
C GLY A 192 3.81 -1.80 15.03
N ILE A 193 4.72 -0.86 15.31
CA ILE A 193 4.82 -0.18 16.60
C ILE A 193 3.90 1.03 16.60
N PRO A 194 2.89 1.11 17.49
CA PRO A 194 2.04 2.29 17.59
C PRO A 194 2.86 3.54 17.92
N GLY A 195 2.57 4.63 17.23
CA GLY A 195 3.15 5.95 17.47
C GLY A 195 2.21 6.85 18.26
N ARG A 196 2.45 8.16 18.11
CA ARG A 196 1.59 9.23 18.61
C ARG A 196 0.23 9.20 17.90
N GLY A 197 -0.79 9.81 18.50
CA GLY A 197 -2.16 9.86 17.95
C GLY A 197 -2.21 10.32 16.49
N LYS A 198 -1.47 11.38 16.15
CA LYS A 198 -1.37 11.87 14.75
C LYS A 198 -0.73 10.84 13.83
N CYS A 199 0.33 10.17 14.27
CA CYS A 199 0.98 9.12 13.50
C CYS A 199 0.05 7.93 13.26
N ASN A 200 -0.65 7.45 14.28
CA ASN A 200 -1.54 6.29 14.15
C ASN A 200 -2.69 6.54 13.16
N ALA A 201 -3.26 7.75 13.20
CA ALA A 201 -4.29 8.16 12.25
C ALA A 201 -3.75 8.22 10.82
N ILE A 202 -2.59 8.86 10.64
CA ILE A 202 -1.90 8.95 9.34
C ILE A 202 -1.51 7.57 8.82
N GLU A 203 -1.08 6.64 9.67
CA GLU A 203 -0.73 5.28 9.27
C GLU A 203 -1.91 4.57 8.61
N GLY A 204 -3.07 4.57 9.27
CA GLY A 204 -4.28 3.93 8.74
C GLY A 204 -4.74 4.56 7.42
N PHE A 205 -4.72 5.89 7.34
CA PHE A 205 -5.08 6.62 6.12
C PHE A 205 -4.08 6.36 4.98
N GLY A 206 -2.79 6.55 5.21
CA GLY A 206 -1.75 6.36 4.19
C GLY A 206 -1.67 4.93 3.67
N ARG A 207 -1.72 3.92 4.56
CA ARG A 207 -1.76 2.51 4.14
C ARG A 207 -2.99 2.17 3.28
N ALA A 208 -4.13 2.83 3.50
CA ALA A 208 -5.29 2.67 2.64
C ALA A 208 -5.08 3.35 1.27
N LEU A 209 -4.45 4.52 1.23
CA LEU A 209 -4.10 5.21 -0.02
C LEU A 209 -3.17 4.39 -0.89
N HIS A 210 -2.26 3.62 -0.31
CA HIS A 210 -1.35 2.72 -1.04
C HIS A 210 -2.11 1.84 -2.05
N GLY A 211 -3.04 1.01 -1.57
CA GLY A 211 -3.83 0.14 -2.44
C GLY A 211 -4.81 0.89 -3.34
N VAL A 212 -5.25 2.10 -2.97
CA VAL A 212 -6.01 2.97 -3.88
C VAL A 212 -5.15 3.37 -5.08
N GLN A 213 -3.89 3.74 -4.84
CA GLN A 213 -2.96 4.15 -5.90
C GLN A 213 -2.57 2.94 -6.77
N ASP A 214 -2.29 1.79 -6.16
CA ASP A 214 -1.95 0.54 -6.88
C ASP A 214 -3.11 0.02 -7.74
N PHE A 215 -4.35 0.19 -7.29
CA PHE A 215 -5.51 -0.13 -8.11
C PHE A 215 -5.44 0.56 -9.48
N TYR A 216 -5.00 1.82 -9.56
CA TYR A 216 -4.88 2.51 -10.85
C TYR A 216 -3.69 2.07 -11.68
N SER A 217 -2.61 1.61 -11.05
CA SER A 217 -1.39 1.24 -11.75
C SER A 217 -1.39 -0.22 -12.23
N HIS A 218 -2.08 -1.12 -11.52
CA HIS A 218 -2.14 -2.56 -11.83
C HIS A 218 -3.50 -3.07 -12.29
N SER A 219 -4.51 -2.21 -12.40
CA SER A 219 -5.77 -2.56 -13.06
C SER A 219 -5.87 -2.00 -14.47
N ASN A 220 -6.85 -2.48 -15.22
CA ASN A 220 -7.23 -1.91 -16.51
C ASN A 220 -8.27 -0.78 -16.40
N TRP A 221 -8.49 -0.20 -15.21
CA TRP A 221 -9.61 0.73 -14.97
C TRP A 221 -9.60 1.97 -15.87
N THR A 222 -8.56 2.80 -15.80
CA THR A 222 -8.47 4.04 -16.60
C THR A 222 -7.79 3.85 -17.96
N ASP A 223 -7.18 2.69 -18.19
CA ASP A 223 -6.21 2.50 -19.25
C ASP A 223 -6.81 1.96 -20.56
N ARG A 224 -5.96 1.85 -21.58
CA ARG A 224 -6.26 1.33 -22.91
C ARG A 224 -5.35 0.15 -23.22
N ALA A 225 -5.88 -0.83 -23.94
CA ALA A 225 -5.07 -1.88 -24.54
C ALA A 225 -4.15 -1.30 -25.63
N ASP A 226 -3.01 -1.95 -25.85
CA ASP A 226 -2.14 -1.65 -26.98
C ASP A 226 -2.87 -2.01 -28.29
N PRO A 227 -3.17 -1.05 -29.18
CA PRO A 227 -3.91 -1.31 -30.41
C PRO A 227 -3.13 -2.18 -31.41
N ASP A 228 -1.80 -2.25 -31.27
CA ASP A 228 -0.93 -2.97 -32.21
C ASP A 228 -0.71 -4.43 -31.77
N ARG A 229 -1.29 -4.84 -30.64
CA ARG A 229 -1.16 -6.19 -30.08
C ARG A 229 -2.53 -6.84 -29.89
N PRO A 230 -2.67 -8.15 -30.16
CA PRO A 230 -3.93 -8.84 -29.92
C PRO A 230 -4.31 -8.80 -28.43
N THR A 231 -5.60 -8.60 -28.16
CA THR A 231 -6.14 -8.67 -26.80
C THR A 231 -5.93 -10.07 -26.22
N GLY A 232 -5.39 -10.13 -25.00
CA GLY A 232 -5.12 -11.39 -24.32
C GLY A 232 -4.40 -11.19 -22.99
N LYS A 233 -3.85 -12.26 -22.41
CA LYS A 233 -3.20 -12.19 -21.09
C LYS A 233 -2.02 -11.21 -21.03
N ASP A 234 -1.29 -11.06 -22.14
CA ASP A 234 -0.11 -10.19 -22.23
C ASP A 234 -0.46 -8.78 -22.74
N ASN A 235 -1.72 -8.54 -23.12
CA ASN A 235 -2.30 -7.24 -23.51
C ASN A 235 -3.80 -7.24 -23.17
N PRO A 236 -4.17 -7.22 -21.88
CA PRO A 236 -5.58 -7.29 -21.49
C PRO A 236 -6.36 -6.06 -21.99
N PRO A 237 -7.70 -6.17 -22.14
CA PRO A 237 -8.54 -5.03 -22.49
C PRO A 237 -8.33 -3.86 -21.53
N GLY A 238 -8.47 -2.63 -22.00
CA GLY A 238 -8.54 -1.43 -21.16
C GLY A 238 -9.99 -0.96 -21.02
N LEU A 239 -10.43 -0.56 -19.83
CA LEU A 239 -11.82 -0.15 -19.60
C LEU A 239 -12.10 1.32 -19.88
N GLN A 240 -11.07 2.17 -19.90
CA GLN A 240 -11.20 3.62 -20.14
C GLN A 240 -12.24 4.30 -19.24
N ARG A 241 -12.39 3.83 -17.99
CA ARG A 241 -13.34 4.39 -17.04
C ARG A 241 -12.84 5.70 -16.47
N ALA A 242 -13.78 6.54 -16.05
CA ALA A 242 -13.49 7.74 -15.29
C ALA A 242 -12.96 7.38 -13.90
N ALA A 243 -12.14 8.27 -13.35
CA ALA A 243 -11.76 8.28 -11.95
C ALA A 243 -12.50 9.44 -11.24
N PRO A 244 -12.76 9.35 -9.92
CA PRO A 244 -12.45 8.23 -9.02
C PRO A 244 -13.30 6.97 -9.26
N SER A 245 -12.78 5.79 -8.91
CA SER A 245 -13.48 4.51 -9.02
C SER A 245 -14.54 4.39 -7.92
N PRO A 246 -15.81 4.08 -8.23
CA PRO A 246 -16.84 3.88 -7.21
C PRO A 246 -16.62 2.58 -6.40
N LEU A 247 -15.70 1.71 -6.82
CA LEU A 247 -15.37 0.48 -6.09
C LEU A 247 -14.53 0.74 -4.84
N LEU A 248 -13.84 1.88 -4.78
CA LEU A 248 -12.94 2.26 -3.69
C LEU A 248 -13.60 3.25 -2.71
N GLN A 249 -14.88 3.05 -2.39
CA GLN A 249 -15.59 3.85 -1.37
C GLN A 249 -15.22 3.35 0.03
N LEU A 250 -14.18 3.94 0.64
CA LEU A 250 -13.59 3.40 1.87
C LEU A 250 -14.32 3.81 3.15
N SER A 251 -14.98 4.97 3.15
CA SER A 251 -15.69 5.51 4.32
C SER A 251 -16.94 4.71 4.71
N GLU A 252 -17.59 4.04 3.76
CA GLU A 252 -18.83 3.29 4.01
C GLU A 252 -18.61 1.99 4.81
N GLY A 253 -17.38 1.48 4.86
CA GLY A 253 -17.06 0.20 5.51
C GLY A 253 -17.80 -1.01 4.90
N LYS A 254 -18.28 -0.88 3.66
CA LYS A 254 -18.99 -1.91 2.92
C LYS A 254 -18.29 -2.12 1.56
N PRO A 255 -17.72 -3.29 1.29
CA PRO A 255 -17.10 -3.53 -0.01
C PRO A 255 -18.17 -3.54 -1.12
N PRO A 256 -17.78 -3.32 -2.39
CA PRO A 256 -18.71 -3.36 -3.51
C PRO A 256 -19.37 -4.74 -3.60
N SER A 257 -20.65 -4.77 -4.00
CA SER A 257 -21.28 -6.02 -4.36
C SER A 257 -20.63 -6.61 -5.62
N PRO A 258 -20.63 -7.94 -5.80
CA PRO A 258 -20.06 -8.54 -7.01
C PRO A 258 -20.62 -7.99 -8.32
N GLY A 259 -21.92 -7.64 -8.36
CA GLY A 259 -22.56 -7.06 -9.54
C GLY A 259 -22.19 -5.61 -9.85
N ALA A 260 -21.55 -4.90 -8.91
CA ALA A 260 -21.02 -3.56 -9.17
C ALA A 260 -19.63 -3.59 -9.85
N ILE A 261 -18.95 -4.73 -9.82
CA ILE A 261 -17.64 -4.93 -10.43
C ILE A 261 -17.83 -5.14 -11.93
N PRO A 262 -17.24 -4.30 -12.80
CA PRO A 262 -17.34 -4.49 -14.25
C PRO A 262 -16.82 -5.86 -14.68
N GLU A 263 -17.54 -6.52 -15.58
CA GLU A 263 -17.21 -7.88 -16.04
C GLU A 263 -15.78 -7.99 -16.59
N ASP A 264 -15.31 -6.96 -17.29
CA ASP A 264 -13.97 -6.93 -17.87
C ASP A 264 -12.90 -6.29 -16.96
N LEU A 265 -13.22 -5.96 -15.71
CA LEU A 265 -12.22 -5.45 -14.75
C LEU A 265 -11.23 -6.56 -14.40
N THR A 266 -9.95 -6.28 -14.58
CA THR A 266 -8.86 -7.17 -14.20
C THR A 266 -7.77 -6.37 -13.48
N THR A 267 -7.21 -6.95 -12.43
CA THR A 267 -5.91 -6.53 -11.88
C THR A 267 -4.84 -7.54 -12.24
N GLY A 268 -3.59 -7.23 -11.92
CA GLY A 268 -2.45 -8.10 -12.23
C GLY A 268 -2.33 -9.28 -11.27
N CYS A 269 -1.97 -10.45 -11.78
CA CYS A 269 -1.48 -11.54 -10.94
C CYS A 269 -0.07 -11.20 -10.43
N PHE A 270 0.12 -11.24 -9.12
CA PHE A 270 1.42 -11.05 -8.48
C PHE A 270 1.77 -12.22 -7.56
N SER A 271 3.00 -12.73 -7.69
CA SER A 271 3.55 -13.78 -6.84
C SER A 271 5.07 -13.78 -6.88
N LEU A 272 5.71 -13.79 -5.70
CA LEU A 272 7.16 -13.96 -5.56
C LEU A 272 7.63 -15.38 -5.88
N LEU A 273 6.74 -16.37 -5.83
CA LEU A 273 7.05 -17.79 -6.02
C LEU A 273 6.62 -18.31 -7.40
N GLY A 274 6.17 -17.43 -8.30
CA GLY A 274 5.62 -17.77 -9.61
C GLY A 274 4.13 -18.16 -9.55
N GLY A 275 3.60 -18.68 -10.66
CA GLY A 275 2.18 -19.05 -10.80
C GLY A 275 1.30 -18.06 -11.58
N CYS A 276 1.89 -17.00 -12.15
CA CYS A 276 1.19 -16.02 -12.97
C CYS A 276 1.33 -16.23 -14.48
N SER A 277 2.13 -17.20 -14.95
CA SER A 277 2.48 -17.34 -16.38
C SER A 277 1.29 -17.59 -17.32
N SER A 278 0.22 -18.22 -16.83
CA SER A 278 -1.03 -18.49 -17.57
C SER A 278 -2.12 -17.43 -17.32
N ARG A 279 -1.84 -16.42 -16.51
CA ARG A 279 -2.76 -15.35 -16.10
C ARG A 279 -2.33 -14.02 -16.72
N VAL A 280 -3.18 -13.01 -16.60
CA VAL A 280 -2.81 -11.61 -16.79
C VAL A 280 -1.82 -11.28 -15.68
N ASP A 281 -0.55 -11.19 -16.06
CA ASP A 281 0.52 -10.88 -15.15
C ASP A 281 0.47 -9.40 -14.75
N HIS A 282 0.92 -9.08 -13.55
CA HIS A 282 1.15 -7.73 -13.06
C HIS A 282 1.88 -6.87 -14.08
N ALA A 283 2.95 -7.39 -14.69
CA ALA A 283 3.73 -6.71 -15.71
C ALA A 283 2.91 -6.32 -16.97
N ALA A 284 1.83 -7.03 -17.29
CA ALA A 284 0.99 -6.74 -18.46
C ALA A 284 0.08 -5.52 -18.25
N LEU A 285 -0.25 -5.21 -16.99
CA LEU A 285 -1.05 -4.05 -16.59
C LEU A 285 -0.22 -2.90 -16.03
N ASN A 286 1.04 -3.15 -15.65
CA ASN A 286 1.89 -2.22 -14.92
C ASN A 286 2.03 -0.82 -15.59
N LYS A 287 1.70 0.23 -14.83
CA LYS A 287 1.90 1.64 -15.17
C LYS A 287 2.66 2.40 -14.06
N ASP A 288 3.62 1.74 -13.42
CA ASP A 288 4.21 2.14 -12.14
C ASP A 288 5.35 3.14 -12.24
N THR A 289 5.98 3.25 -13.42
CA THR A 289 7.24 3.98 -13.53
C THR A 289 7.20 5.05 -14.61
N GLY A 290 7.55 6.26 -14.17
CA GLY A 290 7.66 7.47 -14.98
C GLY A 290 7.91 8.68 -14.09
N LEU A 291 7.96 9.87 -14.68
CA LEU A 291 8.16 11.11 -13.93
C LEU A 291 6.82 11.73 -13.59
N ILE A 292 6.61 12.07 -12.32
CA ILE A 292 5.43 12.78 -11.81
C ILE A 292 5.89 14.07 -11.14
N ASP A 293 5.37 15.21 -11.57
CA ASP A 293 5.58 16.46 -10.86
C ASP A 293 4.79 16.44 -9.53
N PRO A 294 5.45 16.53 -8.36
CA PRO A 294 4.76 16.39 -7.07
C PRO A 294 3.87 17.58 -6.70
N ALA A 295 3.93 18.70 -7.42
CA ALA A 295 3.08 19.86 -7.18
C ALA A 295 1.82 19.83 -8.04
N THR A 296 1.92 19.31 -9.27
CA THR A 296 0.84 19.38 -10.27
C THR A 296 0.24 18.02 -10.62
N GLY A 297 0.98 16.93 -10.40
CA GLY A 297 0.63 15.60 -10.92
C GLY A 297 0.91 15.44 -12.41
N THR A 298 1.54 16.42 -13.08
CA THR A 298 1.90 16.32 -14.50
C THR A 298 2.86 15.16 -14.71
N THR A 299 2.62 14.36 -15.75
CA THR A 299 3.41 13.16 -16.02
C THR A 299 4.30 13.29 -17.26
N SER A 300 5.43 12.58 -17.27
CA SER A 300 6.27 12.41 -18.45
C SER A 300 7.13 11.15 -18.37
N GLY A 301 7.73 10.76 -19.50
CA GLY A 301 8.72 9.67 -19.56
C GLY A 301 8.27 8.32 -18.98
N PRO A 302 7.08 7.78 -19.31
CA PRO A 302 6.69 6.45 -18.83
C PRO A 302 7.68 5.39 -19.33
N THR A 303 8.07 4.46 -18.47
CA THR A 303 9.10 3.46 -18.81
C THR A 303 8.53 2.06 -19.03
N THR A 304 7.36 1.73 -18.46
CA THR A 304 6.74 0.41 -18.66
C THR A 304 6.08 0.26 -20.03
N PRO A 305 6.00 -0.98 -20.57
CA PRO A 305 5.33 -1.22 -21.84
C PRO A 305 3.88 -0.72 -21.86
N ARG A 306 3.07 -1.05 -20.83
CA ARG A 306 1.67 -0.62 -20.76
C ARG A 306 1.54 0.87 -20.50
N GLY A 307 2.43 1.48 -19.71
CA GLY A 307 2.42 2.92 -19.43
C GLY A 307 2.69 3.80 -20.65
N LYS A 308 3.50 3.32 -21.61
CA LYS A 308 3.81 4.01 -22.88
C LYS A 308 2.65 4.04 -23.87
N VAL A 309 1.66 3.17 -23.70
CA VAL A 309 0.53 3.05 -24.62
C VAL A 309 -0.49 4.14 -24.31
N ALA A 310 -0.89 4.91 -25.33
CA ALA A 310 -2.08 5.78 -25.33
C ALA A 310 -2.29 6.68 -24.08
N GLY A 311 -1.19 7.15 -23.48
CA GLY A 311 -1.21 7.98 -22.28
C GLY A 311 -1.63 7.24 -21.00
N ASN A 312 -1.48 5.92 -20.96
CA ASN A 312 -1.91 5.08 -19.84
C ASN A 312 -1.27 5.46 -18.51
N PHE A 313 0.02 5.79 -18.50
CA PHE A 313 0.70 6.27 -17.29
C PHE A 313 0.02 7.53 -16.73
N ASP A 314 -0.20 8.52 -17.59
CA ASP A 314 -0.89 9.76 -17.20
C ASP A 314 -2.29 9.46 -16.64
N ARG A 315 -3.08 8.65 -17.34
CA ARG A 315 -4.43 8.27 -16.90
C ARG A 315 -4.45 7.55 -15.54
N ALA A 316 -3.47 6.70 -15.27
CA ALA A 316 -3.34 6.04 -13.97
C ALA A 316 -3.00 7.06 -12.87
N VAL A 317 -2.00 7.92 -13.11
CA VAL A 317 -1.58 8.95 -12.15
C VAL A 317 -2.70 9.95 -11.88
N GLN A 318 -3.34 10.51 -12.90
CA GLN A 318 -4.47 11.44 -12.72
C GLN A 318 -5.62 10.78 -11.97
N GLY A 319 -5.89 9.50 -12.24
CA GLY A 319 -6.89 8.72 -11.52
C GLY A 319 -6.55 8.56 -10.04
N ALA A 320 -5.31 8.18 -9.74
CA ALA A 320 -4.80 8.02 -8.38
C ALA A 320 -4.77 9.34 -7.59
N VAL A 321 -4.41 10.46 -8.23
CA VAL A 321 -4.45 11.81 -7.63
C VAL A 321 -5.89 12.21 -7.29
N ALA A 322 -6.81 12.06 -8.25
CA ALA A 322 -8.22 12.41 -8.05
C ALA A 322 -8.87 11.56 -6.94
N ASP A 323 -8.57 10.26 -6.92
CA ASP A 323 -9.09 9.35 -5.91
C ASP A 323 -8.48 9.62 -4.53
N THR A 324 -7.17 9.87 -4.44
CA THR A 324 -6.50 10.27 -3.18
C THR A 324 -7.14 11.52 -2.57
N ARG A 325 -7.48 12.53 -3.39
CA ARG A 325 -8.22 13.72 -2.94
C ARG A 325 -9.61 13.37 -2.41
N ARG A 326 -10.35 12.52 -3.13
CA ARG A 326 -11.66 12.02 -2.68
C ARG A 326 -11.53 11.31 -1.33
N GLN A 327 -10.57 10.38 -1.20
CA GLN A 327 -10.37 9.63 0.04
C GLN A 327 -10.09 10.54 1.24
N TRP A 328 -9.34 11.64 1.05
CA TRP A 328 -9.16 12.61 2.13
C TRP A 328 -10.46 13.31 2.52
N ALA A 329 -11.27 13.73 1.55
CA ALA A 329 -12.57 14.33 1.80
C ALA A 329 -13.51 13.35 2.55
N ASP A 330 -13.53 12.10 2.13
CA ASP A 330 -14.31 11.03 2.75
C ASP A 330 -13.81 10.71 4.17
N PHE A 331 -12.49 10.75 4.39
CA PHE A 331 -11.89 10.52 5.70
C PHE A 331 -12.31 11.60 6.69
N ARG A 332 -12.28 12.87 6.27
CA ARG A 332 -12.81 13.98 7.07
C ARG A 332 -14.30 13.82 7.37
N GLY A 333 -15.09 13.40 6.38
CA GLY A 333 -16.51 13.09 6.57
C GLY A 333 -16.71 12.02 7.65
N LEU A 334 -15.94 10.93 7.58
CA LEU A 334 -15.96 9.85 8.56
C LEU A 334 -15.54 10.32 9.96
N LEU A 335 -14.55 11.20 10.08
CA LEU A 335 -14.16 11.80 11.36
C LEU A 335 -15.30 12.63 11.97
N ALA A 336 -15.98 13.44 11.16
CA ALA A 336 -17.11 14.24 11.61
C ALA A 336 -18.33 13.39 12.02
N GLU A 337 -18.60 12.32 11.27
CA GLU A 337 -19.65 11.35 11.62
C GLU A 337 -19.33 10.64 12.95
N ARG A 338 -18.08 10.19 13.12
CA ARG A 338 -17.67 9.38 14.27
C ARG A 338 -17.54 10.17 15.56
N TYR A 339 -17.02 11.38 15.51
CA TYR A 339 -16.69 12.17 16.70
C TYR A 339 -17.59 13.38 16.91
N GLY A 340 -18.54 13.61 16.01
CA GLY A 340 -19.30 14.86 15.93
C GLY A 340 -18.51 15.94 15.19
N LYS A 341 -19.23 16.87 14.55
CA LYS A 341 -18.65 17.85 13.62
C LYS A 341 -17.47 18.64 14.20
N GLU A 342 -17.64 19.25 15.37
CA GLU A 342 -16.60 20.10 15.98
C GLU A 342 -15.31 19.31 16.27
N ARG A 343 -15.44 18.16 16.95
CA ARG A 343 -14.28 17.32 17.27
C ARG A 343 -13.64 16.72 16.02
N GLY A 344 -14.46 16.26 15.07
CA GLY A 344 -13.99 15.73 13.79
C GLY A 344 -13.22 16.76 12.98
N ASP A 345 -13.72 18.00 12.90
CA ASP A 345 -13.03 19.11 12.23
C ASP A 345 -11.71 19.45 12.94
N ARG A 346 -11.69 19.47 14.29
CA ARG A 346 -10.44 19.70 15.06
C ARG A 346 -9.42 18.59 14.85
N ILE A 347 -9.85 17.32 14.79
CA ILE A 347 -9.00 16.19 14.44
C ILE A 347 -8.43 16.38 13.02
N GLY A 348 -9.28 16.67 12.03
CA GLY A 348 -8.85 16.91 10.65
C GLY A 348 -7.86 18.06 10.52
N CYS A 349 -8.09 19.17 11.26
CA CYS A 349 -7.14 20.26 11.39
C CYS A 349 -5.80 19.76 11.96
N ALA A 350 -5.83 19.00 13.05
CA ALA A 350 -4.61 18.52 13.70
C ALA A 350 -3.76 17.60 12.83
N LEU A 351 -4.41 16.76 12.01
CA LEU A 351 -3.73 15.87 11.06
C LEU A 351 -3.04 16.64 9.92
N THR A 352 -3.58 17.79 9.52
CA THR A 352 -3.12 18.55 8.36
C THR A 352 -2.11 19.65 8.68
N HIS A 353 -2.09 20.17 9.91
CA HIS A 353 -1.24 21.28 10.31
C HIS A 353 0.08 20.84 10.96
N ASP A 354 1.15 21.57 10.70
CA ASP A 354 2.47 21.33 11.28
C ASP A 354 2.56 21.78 12.74
N ASN A 355 1.75 22.77 13.16
CA ASN A 355 1.70 23.28 14.54
C ASN A 355 0.28 23.27 15.12
N PRO A 356 -0.35 22.09 15.24
CA PRO A 356 -1.79 21.99 15.48
C PRO A 356 -2.23 22.49 16.86
N VAL A 357 -1.36 22.47 17.88
CA VAL A 357 -1.65 23.08 19.20
C VAL A 357 -1.91 24.58 19.09
N ARG A 358 -1.24 25.26 18.16
CA ARG A 358 -1.42 26.70 17.92
C ARG A 358 -2.64 26.94 17.03
N ASP A 359 -2.78 26.12 15.99
CA ASP A 359 -3.63 26.42 14.83
C ASP A 359 -5.04 25.83 14.93
N CYS A 360 -5.23 24.74 15.69
CA CYS A 360 -6.47 23.96 15.73
C CYS A 360 -7.19 24.09 17.08
N ARG A 361 -7.90 25.21 17.27
CA ARG A 361 -8.58 25.54 18.52
C ARG A 361 -10.02 25.07 18.59
#